data_AF-A0A0N4XK40-F1
#
_entry.id   AF-A0A0N4XK40-F1
#
_cell.length_a   1.000
_cell.length_b   1.000
_cell.length_c   1.000
_cell.angle_alpha   90.00
_cell.angle_beta   90.00
_cell.angle_gamma   90.00
#
_symmetry.space_group_name_H-M   'P 1'
#
loop_
_entity.id
_entity.type
_entity.pdbx_description
1 polymer ?
#
loop_
_entity_poly.entity_id
_entity_poly.type
_entity_poly.pdbx_seq_one_letter_code
_entity_poly.pdbx_strand_id
1 'polypeptide(L)' 'MSLNQAESFARRIGASKYLECSEVTGEGLDEVFEGAFEIGHKHALEQMRGLRRKISQLQDAPQRKPSCINQ' A
#
# COMPACT_ATOMS: atom_id res chain seq x y z
N MET A 1 -8.50 -9.31 -27.24
CA MET A 1 -9.48 -9.17 -26.14
C MET A 1 -10.10 -7.79 -26.25
N SER A 2 -11.38 -7.60 -25.90
CA SER A 2 -11.89 -6.24 -25.76
C SER A 2 -11.38 -5.63 -24.44
N LEU A 3 -11.15 -4.31 -24.40
CA LEU A 3 -10.70 -3.60 -23.18
C LEU A 3 -11.55 -3.97 -21.95
N ASN A 4 -12.87 -4.07 -22.15
CA ASN A 4 -13.83 -4.45 -21.12
C ASN A 4 -13.59 -5.86 -20.54
N GLN A 5 -13.09 -6.83 -21.33
CA GLN A 5 -12.80 -8.17 -20.85
C GLN A 5 -11.56 -8.20 -19.97
N ALA A 6 -10.50 -7.50 -20.38
CA ALA A 6 -9.23 -7.51 -19.67
C ALA A 6 -9.34 -6.76 -18.32
N GLU A 7 -10.03 -5.62 -18.31
CA GLU A 7 -10.36 -4.94 -17.05
C GLU A 7 -11.23 -5.79 -16.13
N SER A 8 -12.22 -6.49 -16.68
CA SER A 8 -13.08 -7.37 -15.88
C SER A 8 -12.31 -8.54 -15.28
N PHE A 9 -11.34 -9.08 -16.01
CA PHE A 9 -10.43 -10.09 -15.50
C PHE A 9 -9.55 -9.54 -14.38
N ALA A 10 -8.95 -8.37 -14.56
CA ALA A 10 -8.13 -7.71 -13.55
C ALA A 10 -8.91 -7.48 -12.24
N ARG A 11 -10.14 -6.97 -12.35
CA ARG A 11 -11.06 -6.83 -11.20
C ARG A 11 -11.33 -8.17 -10.51
N ARG A 12 -11.60 -9.23 -11.28
CA ARG A 12 -11.91 -10.56 -10.75
C ARG A 12 -10.77 -11.19 -9.94
N ILE A 13 -9.52 -10.92 -10.30
CA ILE A 13 -8.35 -11.44 -9.57
C ILE A 13 -7.86 -10.51 -8.45
N GLY A 14 -8.54 -9.38 -8.22
CA GLY A 14 -8.13 -8.40 -7.23
C GLY A 14 -6.89 -7.60 -7.63
N ALA A 15 -6.57 -7.49 -8.91
CA ALA A 15 -5.47 -6.65 -9.38
C ALA A 15 -5.79 -5.17 -9.13
N SER A 16 -4.78 -4.40 -8.75
CA SER A 16 -4.95 -2.97 -8.49
C SER A 16 -5.19 -2.15 -9.75
N LYS A 17 -4.65 -2.55 -10.89
CA LYS A 17 -4.74 -1.83 -12.17
C LYS A 17 -4.54 -2.79 -13.35
N TYR A 18 -5.13 -2.45 -14.49
CA TYR A 18 -4.87 -3.08 -15.79
C TYR A 18 -4.21 -2.05 -16.70
N LEU A 19 -3.16 -2.46 -17.43
CA LEU A 19 -2.42 -1.62 -18.36
C LEU A 19 -2.01 -2.47 -19.56
N GLU A 20 -2.21 -1.94 -20.77
CA GLU A 20 -1.71 -2.54 -22.02
C GLU A 20 -0.37 -1.92 -22.38
N CYS A 21 0.55 -2.74 -22.87
CA CYS A 21 1.86 -2.29 -23.35
C CYS A 21 2.35 -3.15 -24.50
N SER A 22 3.34 -2.65 -25.23
CA SER A 22 3.98 -3.31 -26.36
C SER A 22 5.49 -3.06 -26.29
N GLU A 23 6.26 -4.13 -26.06
CA GLU A 23 7.72 -4.05 -26.09
C GLU A 23 8.24 -3.65 -27.46
N VAL A 24 7.57 -4.09 -28.53
CA VAL A 24 8.00 -3.86 -29.92
C VAL A 24 7.88 -2.39 -30.32
N THR A 25 6.80 -1.73 -29.89
CA THR A 25 6.57 -0.29 -30.19
C THR A 25 7.07 0.62 -29.08
N GLY A 26 7.34 0.09 -27.89
CA GLY A 26 7.69 0.85 -26.69
C GLY A 26 6.48 1.49 -25.99
N GLU A 27 5.27 1.33 -26.52
CA GLU A 27 4.08 1.97 -25.97
C GLU A 27 3.64 1.33 -24.65
N GLY A 28 3.33 2.16 -23.66
CA GLY A 28 2.77 1.70 -22.38
C GLY A 28 3.77 1.10 -21.40
N LEU A 29 5.06 0.98 -21.77
CA LEU A 29 6.06 0.33 -20.92
C LEU A 29 6.33 1.14 -19.65
N ASP A 30 6.59 2.44 -19.79
CA ASP A 30 6.89 3.32 -18.66
C ASP A 30 5.68 3.39 -17.71
N GLU A 31 4.47 3.44 -18.24
CA GLU A 31 3.23 3.49 -17.46
C GLU A 31 3.00 2.22 -16.62
N VAL A 32 3.42 1.05 -17.11
CA VAL A 32 3.34 -0.21 -16.36
C VAL A 32 4.25 -0.16 -15.14
N PHE A 33 5.49 0.30 -15.30
CA PHE A 33 6.45 0.35 -14.20
C PHE A 33 6.19 1.50 -13.23
N GLU A 34 5.87 2.69 -13.73
CA GLU A 34 5.51 3.83 -12.89
C GLU A 34 4.24 3.53 -12.09
N GLY A 35 3.22 2.95 -12.73
CA GLY A 35 2.00 2.54 -12.04
C GLY A 35 2.24 1.51 -10.94
N ALA A 36 3.15 0.56 -11.16
CA ALA A 36 3.55 -0.41 -10.14
C ALA A 36 4.28 0.28 -8.97
N PHE A 37 5.20 1.20 -9.28
CA PHE A 37 5.92 1.98 -8.28
C PHE A 37 4.96 2.82 -7.43
N GLU A 38 4.05 3.57 -8.03
CA GLU A 38 3.08 4.41 -7.34
C GLU A 38 2.24 3.61 -6.32
N ILE A 39 1.76 2.43 -6.71
CA ILE A 39 0.97 1.54 -5.84
C ILE A 39 1.81 1.09 -4.64
N GLY A 40 3.03 0.58 -4.89
CA GLY A 40 3.93 0.12 -3.83
C GLY A 40 4.37 1.25 -2.90
N HIS A 41 4.71 2.40 -3.47
CA HIS A 41 5.16 3.58 -2.74
C HIS A 41 4.06 4.14 -1.84
N LYS A 42 2.83 4.28 -2.36
CA LYS A 42 1.67 4.69 -1.55
C LYS A 42 1.45 3.73 -0.37
N HIS A 43 1.50 2.43 -0.63
CA HIS A 43 1.34 1.42 0.41
C HIS A 43 2.43 1.53 1.49
N ALA A 44 3.69 1.74 1.09
CA ALA A 44 4.79 1.94 2.03
C ALA A 44 4.59 3.20 2.90
N LEU A 45 4.19 4.32 2.30
CA LEU A 45 3.93 5.56 3.03
C LEU A 45 2.78 5.42 4.05
N GLU A 46 1.72 4.71 3.70
CA GLU A 46 0.60 4.42 4.60
C GLU A 46 1.05 3.57 5.80
N GLN A 47 1.89 2.56 5.58
CA GLN A 47 2.46 1.75 6.66
C GLN A 47 3.34 2.58 7.60
N MET A 48 4.21 3.43 7.06
CA MET A 48 5.05 4.31 7.87
C MET A 48 4.23 5.28 8.72
N ARG A 49 3.16 5.86 8.16
CA ARG A 49 2.23 6.72 8.90
C ARG A 49 1.54 5.96 10.03
N GLY A 50 1.10 4.72 9.77
CA GLY A 50 0.52 3.84 10.78
C GLY A 50 1.49 3.54 11.92
N LEU A 51 2.74 3.22 11.60
CA LEU A 51 3.79 2.96 12.58
C LEU A 51 4.06 4.19 13.46
N ARG A 52 4.19 5.37 12.85
CA ARG A 52 4.39 6.63 13.58
C ARG A 52 3.27 6.91 14.57
N ARG A 53 2.01 6.67 14.18
CA ARG A 53 0.86 6.83 15.08
C ARG A 53 0.93 5.87 16.28
N LYS A 54 1.27 4.59 16.04
CA LYS A 54 1.44 3.60 17.12
C LYS A 54 2.55 4.01 18.10
N ILE A 55 3.67 4.52 17.60
CA ILE A 55 4.77 5.01 18.44
C ILE A 55 4.31 6.18 19.32
N SER A 56 3.61 7.17 18.75
CA SER A 56 3.06 8.29 19.52
C SER A 56 2.14 7.81 20.66
N GLN A 57 1.23 6.88 20.37
CA GLN A 57 0.31 6.34 21.38
C GLN A 57 1.02 5.60 22.52
N LEU A 58 2.13 4.91 22.22
CA LEU A 58 2.93 4.23 23.24
C LEU A 58 3.71 5.22 24.12
N GLN A 59 4.13 6.37 23.57
CA GLN A 59 4.80 7.43 24.34
C GLN A 59 3.83 8.18 25.26
N ASP A 60 2.60 8.40 24.80
CA ASP A 60 1.54 9.05 25.57
C ASP A 60 0.83 8.11 26.56
N ALA A 61 1.15 6.81 26.54
CA ALA A 61 0.58 5.84 27.46
C ALA A 61 1.04 6.14 28.90
N PRO A 62 0.12 6.33 29.86
CA PRO A 62 0.49 6.65 31.22
C PRO A 62 1.33 5.52 31.84
N GLN A 63 2.52 5.86 32.34
CA GLN A 63 3.34 5.00 33.18
C GLN A 63 2.52 4.60 34.42
N ARG A 64 1.89 3.42 34.40
CA ARG A 64 1.29 2.84 35.60
C ARG A 64 2.42 2.55 36.57
N LYS A 65 2.64 3.47 37.51
CA LYS A 65 3.56 3.24 38.64
C LYS A 65 3.12 1.96 39.34
N PRO A 66 4.01 0.99 39.59
CA PRO A 66 3.65 -0.17 40.41
C PRO A 66 3.29 0.37 41.79
N SER A 67 2.02 0.23 42.17
CA SER A 67 1.55 0.54 43.51
C SER A 67 2.19 -0.50 44.44
N CYS A 68 3.22 -0.10 45.16
CA CYS A 68 3.75 -0.88 46.27
C CYS A 68 2.65 -1.00 47.31
N ILE A 69 2.18 -2.23 47.54
CA ILE A 69 1.38 -2.60 48.69
C ILE A 69 2.33 -2.60 49.87
N ASN A 70 2.22 -1.60 50.75
CA ASN A 70 2.86 -1.67 52.06
C ASN A 70 1.90 -2.43 53.00
N GLN A 71 2.36 -3.58 53.49
CA GLN A 71 1.83 -4.24 54.69
C GLN A 71 2.68 -3.86 55.89
#